data_AF-A0A351SEQ8-F1
#
_entry.id   AF-A0A351SEQ8-F1
#
_cell.length_a   1.000
_cell.length_b   1.000
_cell.length_c   1.000
_cell.angle_alpha   90.00
_cell.angle_beta   90.00
_cell.angle_gamma   90.00
#
_symmetry.space_group_name_H-M   'P 1'
#
loop_
_entity.id
_entity.type
_entity.pdbx_description
1 polymer ?
#
loop_
_entity_poly.entity_id
_entity_poly.type
_entity_poly.pdbx_seq_one_letter_code
_entity_poly.pdbx_strand_id
1 'polypeptide(L)'
;MTDIYFEDLNVGDIFKSPGRTVTQADVVAFAGLSGDYMPLHTDIEYGKSTMYGEPIAHGLLGLSIASGLFTRTELATGFVNTVMALLGLE
;
A
#
# COMPACT_ATOMS: atom_id res chain seq x y z
N MET A 1 -22.07 2.86 8.41
CA MET A 1 -21.00 1.95 8.84
C MET A 1 -20.88 2.13 10.34
N THR A 2 -20.70 1.06 11.09
CA THR A 2 -20.69 1.11 12.57
C THR A 2 -19.34 1.65 13.05
N ASP A 3 -19.36 2.59 13.99
CA ASP A 3 -18.16 3.07 14.66
C ASP A 3 -17.50 1.92 15.43
N ILE A 4 -16.16 1.84 15.41
CA ILE A 4 -15.37 0.85 16.13
C ILE A 4 -14.56 1.60 17.20
N TYR A 5 -14.65 1.18 18.45
CA TYR A 5 -13.84 1.71 19.55
C TYR A 5 -12.67 0.76 19.86
N PHE A 6 -11.75 1.20 20.71
CA PHE A 6 -10.58 0.40 21.06
C PHE A 6 -10.99 -0.91 21.77
N GLU A 7 -11.99 -0.82 22.64
CA GLU A 7 -12.58 -1.93 23.40
C GLU A 7 -13.29 -2.98 22.55
N ASP A 8 -13.62 -2.68 21.29
CA ASP A 8 -14.25 -3.62 20.36
C ASP A 8 -13.22 -4.57 19.72
N LEU A 9 -11.93 -4.22 19.78
CA LEU A 9 -10.85 -4.99 19.15
C LEU A 9 -10.30 -6.09 20.05
N ASN A 10 -9.99 -7.22 19.44
CA ASN A 10 -9.32 -8.34 20.05
C ASN A 10 -8.01 -8.66 19.33
N VAL A 11 -7.02 -9.17 20.09
CA VAL A 11 -5.77 -9.65 19.48
C VAL A 11 -6.09 -10.81 18.54
N GLY A 12 -5.68 -10.67 17.28
CA GLY A 12 -5.92 -11.65 16.24
C GLY A 12 -7.04 -11.28 15.27
N ASP A 13 -7.72 -10.15 15.46
CA ASP A 13 -8.70 -9.65 14.49
C ASP A 13 -8.06 -9.43 13.11
N ILE A 14 -8.78 -9.85 12.07
CA ILE A 14 -8.34 -9.77 10.68
C ILE A 14 -9.32 -8.91 9.90
N PHE A 15 -8.81 -7.81 9.32
CA PHE A 15 -9.58 -6.93 8.45
C PHE A 15 -9.07 -7.04 7.03
N LYS A 16 -9.97 -7.33 6.10
CA LYS A 16 -9.64 -7.53 4.69
C LYS A 16 -9.80 -6.24 3.90
N SER A 17 -8.75 -5.81 3.21
CA SER A 17 -8.84 -4.72 2.24
C SER A 17 -9.48 -5.21 0.93
N PRO A 18 -9.95 -4.30 0.07
CA PRO A 18 -10.16 -4.65 -1.33
C PRO A 18 -8.84 -5.06 -2.01
N GLY A 19 -8.95 -5.77 -3.14
CA GLY A 19 -7.80 -6.06 -4.01
C GLY A 19 -7.51 -4.90 -4.98
N ARG A 20 -6.28 -4.84 -5.46
CA ARG A 20 -5.86 -3.94 -6.55
C ARG A 20 -4.92 -4.70 -7.48
N THR A 21 -5.23 -4.71 -8.77
CA THR A 21 -4.31 -5.16 -9.81
C THR A 21 -3.25 -4.10 -10.04
N VAL A 22 -1.98 -4.48 -10.02
CA VAL A 22 -0.85 -3.61 -10.37
C VAL A 22 -0.52 -3.83 -11.84
N THR A 23 -0.32 -2.74 -12.57
CA THR A 23 0.00 -2.74 -13.99
C THR A 23 1.31 -2.00 -14.25
N GLN A 24 1.85 -2.11 -15.46
CA GLN A 24 3.01 -1.31 -15.86
C GLN A 24 2.77 0.20 -15.72
N ALA A 25 1.54 0.68 -15.93
CA ALA A 25 1.22 2.09 -15.76
C ALA A 25 1.49 2.56 -14.33
N ASP A 26 1.20 1.74 -13.32
CA ASP A 26 1.50 2.05 -11.92
C ASP A 26 3.02 2.12 -11.69
N VAL A 27 3.79 1.18 -12.25
CA VAL A 27 5.25 1.12 -12.12
C VAL A 27 5.91 2.35 -12.75
N VAL A 28 5.52 2.69 -13.98
CA VAL A 28 6.04 3.86 -14.70
C VAL A 28 5.65 5.15 -13.99
N ALA A 29 4.40 5.28 -13.54
CA ALA A 29 3.95 6.44 -12.78
C ALA A 29 4.71 6.59 -11.45
N PHE A 30 4.98 5.48 -10.76
CA PHE A 30 5.72 5.52 -9.50
C PHE A 30 7.20 5.84 -9.71
N ALA A 31 7.83 5.34 -10.77
CA ALA A 31 9.17 5.78 -11.17
C ALA A 31 9.20 7.30 -11.41
N GLY A 32 8.21 7.83 -12.11
CA GLY A 32 8.02 9.27 -12.32
C GLY A 32 7.86 10.08 -11.04
N LEU A 33 7.02 9.59 -10.12
CA LEU A 33 6.74 10.25 -8.85
C LEU A 33 7.94 10.22 -7.89
N SER A 34 8.60 9.07 -7.78
CA SER A 34 9.68 8.84 -6.81
C SER A 34 11.06 9.26 -7.32
N GLY A 35 11.24 9.35 -8.64
CA GLY A 35 12.55 9.50 -9.28
C GLY A 35 13.36 8.20 -9.35
N ASP A 36 12.81 7.07 -8.89
CA ASP A 36 13.47 5.77 -8.97
C ASP A 36 13.26 5.13 -10.35
N TYR A 37 14.24 5.34 -11.22
CA TYR A 37 14.30 4.77 -12.57
C TYR A 37 15.26 3.59 -12.68
N MET A 38 15.57 2.87 -11.59
CA MET A 38 16.44 1.70 -11.68
C MET A 38 15.99 0.72 -12.79
N PRO A 39 16.92 0.21 -13.62
CA PRO A 39 16.58 -0.64 -14.77
C PRO A 39 15.72 -1.87 -14.43
N LEU A 40 15.83 -2.39 -13.21
CA LEU A 40 15.01 -3.48 -12.70
C LEU A 40 13.50 -3.20 -12.76
N HIS A 41 13.10 -1.93 -12.72
CA HIS A 41 11.71 -1.49 -12.74
C HIS A 41 11.28 -0.91 -14.09
N THR A 42 12.21 -0.49 -14.95
CA THR A 42 11.92 0.39 -16.09
C THR A 42 12.44 -0.12 -17.43
N ASP A 43 13.39 -1.06 -17.45
CA ASP A 43 14.07 -1.50 -18.68
C ASP A 43 13.75 -2.97 -18.99
N ILE A 44 13.04 -3.17 -20.10
CA ILE A 44 12.63 -4.49 -20.59
C ILE A 44 13.83 -5.34 -21.02
N GLU A 45 14.85 -4.75 -21.65
CA GLU A 45 16.03 -5.48 -22.10
C GLU A 45 16.89 -5.90 -20.92
N TYR A 46 17.03 -5.03 -19.92
CA TYR A 46 17.64 -5.40 -18.65
C TYR A 46 16.85 -6.52 -17.96
N GLY A 47 15.52 -6.41 -17.89
CA GLY A 47 14.62 -7.40 -17.28
C GLY A 47 14.83 -8.82 -17.82
N LYS A 48 15.01 -8.98 -19.14
CA LYS A 48 15.30 -10.28 -19.79
C LYS A 48 16.55 -10.97 -19.27
N SER A 49 17.53 -10.22 -18.77
CA SER A 49 18.78 -10.76 -18.21
C SER A 49 18.65 -11.19 -16.75
N THR A 50 17.56 -10.80 -16.08
CA THR A 50 17.29 -11.12 -14.67
C THR A 50 16.50 -12.43 -14.55
N MET A 51 16.42 -12.98 -13.33
CA MET A 51 15.59 -14.15 -13.04
C MET A 51 14.08 -13.91 -13.23
N TYR A 52 13.64 -12.66 -13.31
CA TYR A 52 12.24 -12.30 -13.48
C TYR A 52 11.81 -12.30 -14.96
N GLY A 53 12.75 -12.13 -15.90
CA GLY A 53 12.48 -12.08 -17.34
C GLY A 53 11.80 -10.79 -17.83
N GLU A 54 11.36 -9.92 -16.93
CA GLU A 54 10.69 -8.66 -17.21
C GLU A 54 10.91 -7.64 -16.07
N PRO A 55 10.62 -6.34 -16.27
CA PRO A 55 10.65 -5.36 -15.19
C PRO A 55 9.61 -5.67 -14.12
N ILE A 56 9.99 -5.53 -12.85
CA ILE A 56 9.10 -5.78 -11.71
C ILE A 56 8.74 -4.48 -11.00
N ALA A 57 7.64 -4.48 -10.25
CA ALA A 57 7.22 -3.30 -9.48
C ALA A 57 8.22 -2.93 -8.38
N HIS A 58 8.31 -1.63 -8.04
CA HIS A 58 9.08 -1.16 -6.89
C HIS A 58 8.53 -1.76 -5.58
N GLY A 59 9.41 -2.11 -4.65
CA GLY A 59 8.98 -2.53 -3.31
C GLY A 59 8.19 -1.43 -2.59
N LEU A 60 8.63 -0.17 -2.73
CA LEU A 60 7.94 0.99 -2.15
C LEU A 60 6.58 1.26 -2.81
N LEU A 61 6.40 0.98 -4.10
CA LEU A 61 5.08 1.05 -4.74
C LEU A 61 4.10 0.11 -4.05
N GLY A 62 4.53 -1.13 -3.77
CA GLY A 62 3.73 -2.10 -3.02
C GLY A 62 3.32 -1.57 -1.63
N LEU A 63 4.25 -0.99 -0.88
CA LEU A 63 3.98 -0.40 0.43
C LEU A 63 3.04 0.82 0.36
N SER A 64 3.24 1.70 -0.63
CA SER A 64 2.35 2.85 -0.86
C SER A 64 0.93 2.39 -1.20
N ILE A 65 0.77 1.36 -2.02
CA ILE A 65 -0.53 0.76 -2.33
C ILE A 65 -1.14 0.13 -1.08
N ALA A 66 -0.37 -0.64 -0.31
CA ALA A 66 -0.85 -1.29 0.91
C ALA A 66 -1.39 -0.26 1.92
N SER A 67 -0.70 0.86 2.09
CA SER A 67 -1.18 1.99 2.91
C SER A 67 -2.53 2.54 2.41
N GLY A 68 -2.68 2.77 1.11
CA GLY A 68 -3.97 3.20 0.54
C GLY A 68 -5.07 2.13 0.56
N LEU A 69 -4.72 0.84 0.62
CA LEU A 69 -5.68 -0.24 0.80
C LEU A 69 -6.12 -0.38 2.27
N PHE A 70 -5.21 -0.13 3.21
CA PHE A 70 -5.50 -0.11 4.64
C PHE A 70 -6.59 0.91 4.97
N THR A 71 -6.54 2.12 4.40
CA THR A 71 -7.56 3.17 4.62
C THR A 71 -8.96 2.78 4.13
N ARG A 72 -9.07 1.69 3.37
CA ARG A 72 -10.32 1.15 2.81
C ARG A 72 -10.75 -0.15 3.50
N THR A 73 -10.11 -0.53 4.60
CA THR A 73 -10.54 -1.63 5.45
C THR A 73 -11.68 -1.19 6.36
N GLU A 74 -12.51 -2.14 6.81
CA GLU A 74 -13.55 -1.88 7.80
C GLU A 74 -12.97 -1.24 9.08
N LEU A 75 -11.78 -1.65 9.50
CA LEU A 75 -11.05 -1.08 10.63
C LEU A 75 -10.80 0.42 10.44
N ALA A 76 -10.17 0.81 9.33
CA ALA A 76 -9.84 2.22 9.09
C ALA A 76 -11.08 3.10 8.93
N THR A 77 -12.14 2.57 8.31
CA THR A 77 -13.38 3.31 8.11
C THR A 77 -14.26 3.36 9.37
N GLY A 78 -14.22 2.33 10.23
CA GLY A 78 -14.93 2.30 11.51
C GLY A 78 -14.29 3.23 12.57
N PHE A 79 -13.03 3.60 12.36
CA PHE A 79 -12.27 4.47 13.25
C PHE A 79 -12.41 5.98 12.98
N VAL A 80 -13.08 6.37 11.90
CA VAL A 80 -13.15 7.78 11.45
C VAL A 80 -13.65 8.73 12.54
N ASN A 81 -14.57 8.28 13.40
CA ASN A 81 -15.17 9.10 14.47
C ASN A 81 -14.64 8.80 15.88
N THR A 82 -13.79 7.79 16.03
CA THR A 82 -13.41 7.24 17.35
C THR A 82 -11.91 7.33 17.61
N VAL A 83 -11.09 7.50 16.57
CA VAL A 83 -9.66 7.74 16.74
C VAL A 83 -9.45 9.13 17.31
N MET A 84 -8.97 9.16 18.56
CA MET A 84 -8.32 10.34 19.09
C MET A 84 -6.86 10.33 18.64
N ALA A 85 -6.42 11.43 18.03
CA ALA A 85 -4.99 11.66 17.79
C ALA A 85 -4.24 11.73 19.14
N LEU A 86 -2.92 11.80 19.11
CA LEU A 86 -2.06 12.00 20.28
C LEU A 86 -2.37 13.35 20.96
N LEU A 87 -3.42 13.37 21.77
CA LEU A 87 -3.74 14.41 22.74
C LEU A 87 -2.71 14.28 23.87
N GLY A 88 -1.57 14.97 23.75
CA GLY A 88 -0.57 15.04 24.82
C GLY A 88 0.88 14.74 24.45
N LEU A 89 1.26 14.73 23.16
CA LEU A 89 2.65 15.00 22.82
C LEU A 89 2.88 16.51 22.96
N GLU A 90 3.39 16.92 24.13
CA GLU A 90 4.19 18.15 24.25
C GLU A 90 5.57 17.92 23.61
#